data_AF-T1EIN0-F1
#
_entry.id   AF-T1EIN0-F1
#
_cell.length_a   1.000
_cell.length_b   1.000
_cell.length_c   1.000
_cell.angle_alpha   90.00
_cell.angle_beta   90.00
_cell.angle_gamma   90.00
#
_symmetry.space_group_name_H-M   'P 1'
#
loop_
_entity.id
_entity.type
_entity.pdbx_description
1 polymer ?
#
loop_
_entity_poly.entity_id
_entity_poly.type
_entity_poly.pdbx_seq_one_letter_code
_entity_poly.pdbx_strand_id
1 'polypeptide(L)'
;SFSCSQRAVRVKFYRNGDKYFTGLLYPLNFSRYKDFETLLKDLSSSNFCDKRIMPFGVRTIFTLSGIKITSVNQMEEGESYVCSSSNLFVPMDYINQTCNPKW
;
A
#
# COMPACT_ATOMS: atom_id res chain seq x y z
N SER A 1 -28.24 -3.86 5.02
CA SER A 1 -26.96 -3.35 4.48
C SER A 1 -25.94 -3.31 5.60
N PHE A 2 -24.95 -4.20 5.61
CA PHE A 2 -23.81 -4.06 6.52
C PHE A 2 -22.94 -2.91 5.98
N SER A 3 -22.88 -1.80 6.71
CA SER A 3 -22.02 -0.69 6.30
C SER A 3 -20.56 -1.12 6.43
N CYS A 4 -19.77 -1.03 5.35
CA CYS A 4 -18.32 -1.28 5.38
C CYS A 4 -17.57 -0.49 6.46
N SER A 5 -18.16 0.58 7.00
CA SER A 5 -17.60 1.47 8.03
C SER A 5 -17.22 0.81 9.36
N GLN A 6 -17.58 -0.45 9.64
CA GLN A 6 -17.13 -1.16 10.84
C GLN A 6 -16.20 -2.35 10.56
N ARG A 7 -15.74 -2.52 9.32
CA ARG A 7 -14.85 -3.62 8.94
C ARG A 7 -13.39 -3.24 9.25
N ALA A 8 -12.64 -4.18 9.82
CA ALA A 8 -11.19 -4.13 9.88
C ALA A 8 -10.62 -5.29 9.06
N VAL A 9 -9.57 -5.03 8.31
CA VAL A 9 -8.87 -6.02 7.51
C VAL A 9 -7.36 -5.95 7.69
N ARG A 10 -6.64 -7.03 7.38
CA ARG A 10 -5.18 -7.04 7.27
C ARG A 10 -4.79 -7.05 5.81
N VAL A 11 -4.00 -6.07 5.40
CA VAL A 11 -3.45 -5.96 4.04
C VAL A 11 -1.93 -5.94 4.08
N LYS A 12 -1.29 -6.16 2.94
CA LYS A 12 0.16 -5.94 2.80
C LYS A 12 0.44 -4.81 1.82
N PHE A 13 1.23 -3.82 2.24
CA PHE A 13 1.67 -2.72 1.38
C PHE A 13 3.12 -2.92 0.91
N TYR A 14 3.35 -2.70 -0.37
CA TYR A 14 4.67 -2.64 -1.01
C TYR A 14 4.96 -1.21 -1.46
N ARG A 15 6.23 -0.93 -1.75
CA ARG A 15 6.64 0.37 -2.31
C ARG A 15 6.87 0.20 -3.80
N ASN A 16 6.26 1.06 -4.60
CA ASN A 16 6.35 1.00 -6.05
C ASN A 16 7.81 1.04 -6.53
N GLY A 17 8.23 0.03 -7.29
CA GLY A 17 9.60 -0.09 -7.80
C GLY A 17 10.67 -0.50 -6.78
N ASP A 18 10.32 -0.76 -5.51
CA ASP A 18 11.29 -1.19 -4.49
C ASP A 18 11.45 -2.71 -4.50
N LYS A 19 12.57 -3.19 -5.04
CA LYS A 19 12.88 -4.62 -5.11
C LYS A 19 13.47 -5.22 -3.84
N TYR A 20 13.74 -4.41 -2.83
CA TYR A 20 14.39 -4.86 -1.60
C TYR A 20 13.41 -4.86 -0.43
N PHE A 21 12.27 -4.19 -0.56
CA PHE A 21 11.26 -4.13 0.48
C PHE A 21 10.23 -5.26 0.34
N THR A 22 10.19 -6.15 1.33
CA THR A 22 9.35 -7.35 1.35
C THR A 22 7.89 -7.10 1.77
N GLY A 23 7.51 -5.83 1.92
CA GLY A 23 6.16 -5.40 2.28
C GLY A 23 5.94 -5.14 3.77
N LEU A 24 4.93 -4.34 4.07
CA LEU A 24 4.42 -4.02 5.41
C LEU A 24 3.03 -4.63 5.60
N LEU A 25 2.89 -5.53 6.58
CA LEU A 25 1.56 -5.94 7.04
C LEU A 25 0.91 -4.79 7.80
N TYR A 26 -0.30 -4.41 7.41
CA TYR A 26 -1.02 -3.26 7.93
C TYR A 26 -2.44 -3.64 8.36
N PRO A 27 -2.79 -3.51 9.66
CA PRO A 27 -4.16 -3.64 10.12
C PRO A 27 -4.93 -2.36 9.73
N LEU A 28 -5.80 -2.48 8.74
CA LEU A 28 -6.62 -1.41 8.21
C LEU A 28 -8.02 -1.47 8.83
N ASN A 29 -8.29 -0.58 9.78
CA ASN A 29 -9.63 -0.39 10.34
C ASN A 29 -10.38 0.69 9.57
N PHE A 30 -11.44 0.35 8.85
CA PHE A 30 -12.14 1.29 7.98
C PHE A 30 -12.80 2.43 8.76
N SER A 31 -13.19 2.18 10.03
CA SER A 31 -13.78 3.23 10.88
C SER A 31 -12.81 4.34 11.25
N ARG A 32 -11.49 4.07 11.18
CA ARG A 32 -10.43 5.07 11.45
C ARG A 32 -10.29 6.07 10.31
N TYR A 33 -10.62 5.68 9.08
CA TYR A 33 -10.37 6.48 7.89
C TYR A 33 -11.68 7.05 7.36
N LYS A 34 -11.94 8.33 7.68
CA LYS A 34 -13.09 9.09 7.18
C LYS A 34 -13.04 9.26 5.65
N ASP A 35 -11.84 9.31 5.11
CA ASP A 35 -11.53 9.46 3.70
C ASP A 35 -10.22 8.74 3.37
N PHE A 36 -10.01 8.48 2.08
CA PHE A 36 -8.83 7.78 1.59
C PHE A 36 -7.55 8.59 1.79
N GLU A 37 -7.62 9.92 1.76
CA GLU A 37 -6.47 10.80 1.93
C GLU A 37 -5.84 10.67 3.32
N THR A 38 -6.65 10.44 4.35
CA THR A 38 -6.20 10.16 5.71
C THR A 38 -5.31 8.91 5.77
N LEU A 39 -5.65 7.84 5.05
CA LEU A 39 -4.79 6.66 4.94
C LEU A 39 -3.47 6.99 4.24
N LEU A 40 -3.50 7.75 3.15
CA LEU A 40 -2.29 8.16 2.43
C LEU A 40 -1.35 8.99 3.33
N LYS A 41 -1.90 9.91 4.13
CA LYS A 41 -1.13 10.74 5.09
C LYS A 41 -0.52 9.89 6.21
N ASP A 42 -1.28 8.96 6.76
CA ASP A 42 -0.80 8.04 7.81
C ASP A 42 0.36 7.18 7.30
N LEU A 43 0.25 6.61 6.09
CA LEU A 43 1.33 5.84 5.48
C LEU A 43 2.56 6.73 5.19
N SER A 44 2.34 7.94 4.68
CA SER A 44 3.41 8.92 4.37
C SER A 44 4.20 9.35 5.61
N SER A 45 3.54 9.44 6.77
CA SER A 45 4.16 9.86 8.03
C SER A 45 4.79 8.70 8.81
N SER A 46 4.56 7.46 8.37
CA SER A 46 5.05 6.26 9.04
C SER A 46 6.44 5.82 8.54
N ASN A 47 7.08 4.91 9.28
CA ASN A 47 8.35 4.28 8.90
C ASN A 47 8.28 3.47 7.59
N PHE A 48 7.07 3.21 7.08
CA PHE A 48 6.85 2.66 5.76
C PHE A 48 7.43 3.56 4.66
N CYS A 49 7.39 4.87 4.82
CA CYS A 49 7.75 5.79 3.75
C CYS A 49 9.26 6.06 3.68
N ASP A 50 9.97 5.39 2.77
CA ASP A 50 11.36 5.74 2.44
C ASP A 50 11.38 6.90 1.44
N LYS A 51 11.86 8.08 1.88
CA LYS A 51 11.92 9.29 1.05
C LYS A 51 12.81 9.18 -0.18
N ARG A 52 13.74 8.22 -0.22
CA ARG A 52 14.57 7.97 -1.42
C ARG A 52 13.76 7.38 -2.57
N ILE A 53 12.71 6.62 -2.24
CA ILE A 53 11.82 5.94 -3.20
C ILE A 53 10.52 6.72 -3.37
N MET A 54 10.03 7.31 -2.28
CA MET A 54 8.79 8.06 -2.21
C MET A 54 9.04 9.48 -1.70
N PRO A 55 9.68 10.34 -2.50
CA PRO A 55 10.06 11.70 -2.09
C PRO A 55 8.87 12.58 -1.70
N PHE A 56 7.69 12.32 -2.27
CA PHE A 56 6.44 13.04 -2.00
C PHE A 56 5.48 12.27 -1.07
N GLY A 57 5.98 11.26 -0.36
CA GLY A 57 5.14 10.37 0.44
C GLY A 57 4.32 9.41 -0.42
N VAL A 58 3.32 8.79 0.18
CA VAL A 58 2.34 7.95 -0.52
C VAL A 58 1.25 8.85 -1.10
N ARG A 59 1.15 8.90 -2.43
CA ARG A 59 0.18 9.71 -3.17
C ARG A 59 -0.87 8.86 -3.88
N THR A 60 -0.57 7.60 -4.16
CA THR A 60 -1.48 6.67 -4.81
C THR A 60 -1.20 5.25 -4.31
N ILE A 61 -2.24 4.43 -4.27
CA ILE A 61 -2.14 3.00 -3.98
C ILE A 61 -2.70 2.26 -5.19
N PHE A 62 -2.03 1.18 -5.59
CA PHE A 62 -2.43 0.31 -6.67
C PHE A 62 -2.64 -1.12 -6.17
N THR A 63 -3.41 -1.92 -6.92
CA THR A 63 -3.31 -3.38 -6.84
C THR A 63 -1.97 -3.84 -7.42
N LEU A 64 -1.64 -5.12 -7.22
CA LEU A 64 -0.46 -5.74 -7.85
C LEU A 64 -0.51 -5.72 -9.40
N SER A 65 -1.70 -5.57 -9.99
CA SER A 65 -1.89 -5.43 -11.44
C SER A 65 -1.85 -3.97 -11.91
N GLY A 66 -1.60 -3.01 -11.02
CA GLY A 66 -1.51 -1.59 -11.37
C GLY A 66 -2.85 -0.84 -11.44
N ILE A 67 -3.93 -1.44 -10.94
CA ILE A 67 -5.24 -0.76 -10.87
C ILE A 67 -5.26 0.19 -9.69
N LYS A 68 -5.62 1.45 -9.91
CA LYS A 68 -5.63 2.48 -8.87
C LYS A 68 -6.75 2.24 -7.85
N ILE A 69 -6.38 2.25 -6.58
CA ILE A 69 -7.31 2.24 -5.45
C ILE A 69 -7.68 3.68 -5.11
N THR A 70 -8.98 3.93 -4.93
CA THR A 70 -9.53 5.26 -4.63
C THR A 70 -10.28 5.31 -3.30
N SER A 71 -10.51 4.17 -2.65
CA SER A 71 -11.21 4.08 -1.36
C SER A 71 -10.75 2.85 -0.57
N VAL A 72 -10.77 2.95 0.76
CA VAL A 72 -10.51 1.82 1.67
C VAL A 72 -11.49 0.67 1.48
N ASN A 73 -12.70 0.95 0.97
CA ASN A 73 -13.71 -0.08 0.72
C ASN A 73 -13.36 -1.03 -0.44
N GLN A 74 -12.39 -0.66 -1.29
CA GLN A 74 -11.86 -1.53 -2.34
C GLN A 74 -10.77 -2.46 -1.82
N MET A 75 -10.37 -2.33 -0.56
CA MET A 75 -9.35 -3.16 0.04
C MET A 75 -9.97 -4.38 0.74
N GLU A 76 -9.36 -5.54 0.53
CA GLU A 76 -9.84 -6.83 1.01
C GLU A 76 -8.87 -7.50 1.98
N GLU A 77 -9.38 -8.43 2.80
CA GLU A 77 -8.59 -9.19 3.79
C GLU A 77 -7.55 -10.06 3.09
N GLY A 78 -6.30 -10.02 3.56
CA GLY A 78 -5.20 -10.83 3.03
C GLY A 78 -4.56 -10.29 1.75
N GLU A 79 -5.16 -9.28 1.12
CA GLU A 79 -4.71 -8.77 -0.16
C GLU A 79 -3.50 -7.82 -0.06
N SER A 80 -2.86 -7.65 -1.22
CA SER A 80 -1.62 -6.90 -1.37
C SER A 80 -1.76 -5.69 -2.30
N TYR A 81 -1.12 -4.59 -1.92
CA TYR A 81 -1.21 -3.31 -2.62
C TYR A 81 0.15 -2.63 -2.72
N VAL A 82 0.29 -1.74 -3.70
CA VAL A 82 1.53 -1.02 -4.00
C VAL A 82 1.33 0.47 -3.80
N CYS A 83 2.04 1.04 -2.83
CA CYS A 83 2.07 2.47 -2.55
C CYS A 83 3.07 3.17 -3.46
N SER A 84 2.65 4.26 -4.10
CA SER A 84 3.46 5.06 -5.01
C SER A 84 3.45 6.54 -4.62
N SER A 85 4.56 7.21 -4.88
CA SER A 85 4.70 8.67 -4.75
C SER A 85 4.20 9.43 -5.97
N SER A 86 3.86 8.73 -7.05
CA SER A 86 3.35 9.29 -8.29
C SER A 86 2.09 8.55 -8.77
N ASN A 87 1.53 9.01 -9.88
CA ASN A 87 0.41 8.33 -10.55
C ASN A 87 0.86 7.19 -11.49
N LEU A 88 2.15 6.82 -11.48
CA LEU A 88 2.69 5.74 -12.30
C LEU A 88 2.92 4.49 -11.45
N PHE A 89 2.60 3.34 -12.04
CA PHE A 89 2.85 2.01 -11.48
C PHE A 89 4.04 1.36 -12.18
N VAL A 90 4.90 0.69 -11.42
CA VAL A 90 6.02 -0.11 -11.95
C VAL A 90 5.65 -1.60 -11.86
N PRO A 91 5.42 -2.29 -12.99
CA PRO A 91 5.15 -3.72 -12.97
C PRO A 91 6.38 -4.51 -12.53
N MET A 92 6.23 -5.32 -11.48
CA MET A 92 7.26 -6.24 -10.99
C MET A 92 6.63 -7.31 -10.09
N ASP A 93 7.37 -8.38 -9.81
CA ASP A 93 6.96 -9.37 -8.83
C ASP A 93 7.22 -8.84 -7.41
N TYR A 94 6.26 -8.11 -6.86
CA TYR A 94 6.33 -7.57 -5.50
C TYR A 94 6.28 -8.66 -4.43
N ILE A 95 5.69 -9.83 -4.69
CA ILE A 95 5.48 -10.88 -3.68
C ILE A 95 6.75 -11.71 -3.49
N ASN A 96 7.36 -12.17 -4.59
CA ASN A 96 8.47 -13.12 -4.54
C ASN A 96 9.84 -12.42 -4.58
N GLN A 97 9.94 -11.23 -3.99
CA GLN A 97 11.20 -10.50 -3.84
C GLN A 97 12.12 -11.29 -2.90
N THR A 98 12.99 -12.14 -3.43
CA THR A 98 14.06 -12.74 -2.64
C THR A 98 15.17 -11.71 -2.44
N CYS A 99 15.48 -11.39 -1.17
CA CYS A 99 16.76 -10.78 -0.80
C CYS A 99 17.89 -11.83 -0.96
N ASN A 100 18.05 -12.40 -2.14
CA ASN A 100 19.20 -13.25 -2.46
C ASN A 100 20.26 -12.35 -3.07
N PRO A 101 21.32 -11.96 -2.33
CA PRO A 101 22.50 -11.47 -3.00
C PRO A 101 22.99 -12.62 -3.88
N LYS A 102 23.05 -12.40 -5.20
CA LYS A 102 23.80 -13.29 -6.09
C LYS A 102 25.29 -13.09 -5.76
N TRP A 103 25.83 -13.88 -4.85
CA TRP A 103 27.26 -14.16 -4.77
C TRP A 103 27.45 -15.66 -4.93
#